data_AF-A0A0P6XVQ2-F1
#
_entry.id   AF-A0A0P6XVQ2-F1
#
_cell.length_a   1.000
_cell.length_b   1.000
_cell.length_c   1.000
_cell.angle_alpha   90.00
_cell.angle_beta   90.00
_cell.angle_gamma   90.00
#
_symmetry.space_group_name_H-M   'P 1'
#
loop_
_entity.id
_entity.type
_entity.pdbx_description
1 polymer ?
#
loop_
_entity_poly.entity_id
_entity_poly.type
_entity_poly.pdbx_seq_one_letter_code
_entity_poly.pdbx_strand_id
1 'polypeptide(L)'
;MQNAVSQPKAGESYLLWFIKIVTGLLIIVILFIHFLVNHYLAPEGLLSHAEVVAYYRNYPIVPIMEGFFLVFVVSHSLIGTRSILLDLNLKKNIMRVIDALLVAIGLVATGYGIWLLFAVINWGA
;
A
#
# COMPACT_ATOMS: atom_id res chain seq x y z
N MET A 1 -42.40 -23.96 -0.61
CA MET A 1 -41.30 -23.13 -0.09
C MET A 1 -40.55 -22.58 -1.28
N GLN A 2 -40.62 -21.27 -1.53
CA GLN A 2 -39.87 -20.63 -2.62
C GLN A 2 -38.41 -20.59 -2.20
N ASN A 3 -37.55 -21.32 -2.90
CA ASN A 3 -36.11 -21.25 -2.72
C ASN A 3 -35.66 -19.85 -3.15
N ALA A 4 -35.53 -18.93 -2.19
CA ALA A 4 -34.92 -17.64 -2.44
C ALA A 4 -33.46 -17.88 -2.83
N VAL A 5 -33.16 -17.80 -4.13
CA VAL A 5 -31.79 -17.85 -4.64
C VAL A 5 -31.04 -16.67 -4.01
N SER A 6 -29.97 -16.95 -3.26
CA SER A 6 -29.14 -15.91 -2.66
C SER A 6 -28.59 -15.01 -3.76
N GLN A 7 -28.96 -13.74 -3.74
CA GLN A 7 -28.36 -12.76 -4.65
C GLN A 7 -26.92 -12.49 -4.20
N PRO A 8 -25.94 -12.44 -5.12
CA PRO A 8 -24.58 -12.08 -4.75
C PRO A 8 -24.58 -10.71 -4.04
N LYS A 9 -23.94 -10.62 -2.87
CA LYS A 9 -23.78 -9.35 -2.15
C LYS A 9 -23.04 -8.39 -3.08
N ALA A 10 -23.70 -7.34 -3.51
CA ALA A 10 -23.07 -6.29 -4.30
C ALA A 10 -22.05 -5.58 -3.41
N GLY A 11 -20.75 -5.77 -3.66
CA GLY A 11 -19.74 -5.07 -2.86
C GLY A 11 -18.35 -5.15 -3.44
N GLU A 12 -17.75 -6.33 -3.46
CA GLU A 12 -16.34 -6.51 -3.84
C GLU A 12 -16.21 -7.55 -4.95
N SER A 13 -15.40 -7.25 -5.97
CA SER A 13 -15.11 -8.23 -7.02
C SER A 13 -14.14 -9.29 -6.48
N TYR A 14 -14.25 -10.51 -7.00
CA TYR A 14 -13.33 -11.59 -6.67
C TYR A 14 -11.85 -11.18 -6.82
N LEU A 15 -11.55 -10.42 -7.88
CA LEU A 15 -10.19 -9.92 -8.14
C LEU A 15 -9.69 -8.97 -7.04
N LEU A 16 -10.51 -8.00 -6.62
CA LEU A 16 -10.13 -7.06 -5.55
C LEU A 16 -9.96 -7.79 -4.22
N TRP A 17 -10.84 -8.74 -3.92
CA TRP A 17 -10.70 -9.61 -2.74
C TRP A 17 -9.40 -10.41 -2.76
N PHE A 18 -9.06 -11.02 -3.90
CA PHE A 18 -7.84 -11.82 -4.06
C PHE A 18 -6.58 -10.95 -3.93
N ILE A 19 -6.55 -9.79 -4.59
CA ILE A 19 -5.44 -8.82 -4.49
C ILE A 19 -5.25 -8.40 -3.03
N LYS A 20 -6.34 -8.11 -2.30
CA LYS A 20 -6.28 -7.71 -0.89
C LYS A 20 -5.63 -8.79 -0.01
N ILE A 21 -5.95 -10.06 -0.21
CA ILE A 21 -5.34 -11.17 0.55
C ILE A 21 -3.86 -11.28 0.23
N VAL A 22 -3.51 -11.33 -1.07
CA VAL A 22 -2.12 -11.51 -1.50
C VAL A 22 -1.26 -10.34 -1.00
N THR A 23 -1.72 -9.09 -1.18
CA THR A 23 -1.01 -7.91 -0.69
C THR A 23 -0.90 -7.89 0.83
N GLY A 24 -1.91 -8.34 1.57
CA GLY A 24 -1.86 -8.44 3.03
C GLY A 24 -0.78 -9.41 3.51
N LEU A 25 -0.67 -10.58 2.88
CA LEU A 25 0.38 -11.55 3.19
C LEU A 25 1.77 -11.02 2.84
N LEU A 26 1.92 -10.38 1.67
CA LEU A 26 3.19 -9.78 1.25
C LEU A 26 3.62 -8.64 2.18
N ILE A 27 2.68 -7.82 2.65
CA ILE A 27 2.96 -6.75 3.62
C ILE A 27 3.54 -7.31 4.90
N ILE A 28 3.03 -8.43 5.44
CA ILE A 28 3.58 -9.01 6.68
C ILE A 28 5.08 -9.29 6.53
N VAL A 29 5.47 -9.92 5.42
CA VAL A 29 6.87 -10.26 5.15
C VAL A 29 7.72 -9.01 4.95
N ILE A 30 7.27 -8.09 4.09
CA ILE A 30 8.05 -6.91 3.71
C ILE A 30 8.13 -5.90 4.85
N LEU A 31 7.05 -5.71 5.61
CA LEU A 31 7.02 -4.84 6.79
C LEU A 31 7.98 -5.37 7.86
N PHE A 32 8.05 -6.69 8.05
CA PHE A 32 9.02 -7.27 8.97
C PHE A 32 10.46 -6.97 8.54
N ILE A 33 10.77 -7.13 7.24
CA ILE A 33 12.08 -6.78 6.68
C ILE A 33 12.35 -5.28 6.87
N HIS A 34 11.38 -4.42 6.57
CA HIS A 34 11.48 -2.97 6.76
C HIS A 34 11.82 -2.61 8.21
N PHE A 35 11.11 -3.14 9.20
CA PHE A 35 11.42 -2.87 10.60
C PHE A 35 12.80 -3.38 11.01
N LEU A 36 13.13 -4.61 10.62
CA LEU A 36 14.42 -5.20 10.98
C LEU A 36 15.56 -4.36 10.40
N VAL A 37 15.47 -4.03 9.12
CA VAL A 37 16.57 -3.43 8.39
C VAL A 37 16.67 -1.91 8.65
N ASN A 38 15.55 -1.18 8.61
CA ASN A 38 15.56 0.27 8.79
C ASN A 38 15.62 0.71 10.25
N HIS A 39 15.03 -0.06 11.17
CA HIS A 39 14.88 0.38 12.56
C HIS A 39 15.67 -0.43 13.59
N TYR A 40 16.06 -1.68 13.29
CA TYR A 40 16.81 -2.50 14.25
C TYR A 40 18.29 -2.67 13.90
N LEU A 41 18.62 -2.96 12.63
CA LEU A 41 19.99 -3.23 12.19
C LEU A 41 20.77 -1.97 11.82
N ALA A 42 20.09 -0.87 11.51
CA ALA A 42 20.75 0.41 11.26
C ALA A 42 21.34 0.95 12.58
N PRO A 43 22.62 1.41 12.61
CA PRO A 43 23.32 1.78 13.84
C PRO A 43 22.55 2.75 14.76
N GLU A 44 21.78 3.68 14.18
CA GLU A 44 20.92 4.63 14.90
C GLU A 44 19.45 4.58 14.42
N GLY A 45 19.04 3.52 13.71
CA GLY A 45 17.65 3.36 13.25
C GLY A 45 17.20 4.31 12.13
N LEU A 46 18.13 4.90 11.36
CA LEU A 46 17.88 5.86 10.28
C LEU A 46 17.09 7.11 10.72
N LEU A 47 17.43 7.66 11.88
CA LEU A 47 16.69 8.78 12.49
C LEU A 47 17.05 10.17 11.93
N SER A 48 18.06 10.27 11.05
CA SER A 48 18.44 11.52 10.38
C SER A 48 18.34 11.45 8.85
N HIS A 49 18.15 12.61 8.22
CA HIS A 49 18.12 12.74 6.77
C HIS A 49 19.40 12.21 6.10
N ALA A 50 20.56 12.51 6.68
CA ALA A 50 21.85 12.09 6.14
C ALA A 50 21.99 10.55 6.13
N GLU A 51 21.52 9.90 7.19
CA GLU A 51 21.54 8.44 7.28
C GLU A 51 20.59 7.79 6.27
N VAL A 52 19.37 8.32 6.09
CA VAL A 52 18.43 7.82 5.09
C VAL A 52 19.03 7.92 3.68
N VAL A 53 19.60 9.07 3.32
CA VAL A 53 20.26 9.25 2.01
C VAL A 53 21.43 8.28 1.84
N ALA A 54 22.31 8.18 2.85
CA ALA A 54 23.44 7.26 2.79
C ALA A 54 22.97 5.81 2.64
N TYR A 55 21.93 5.42 3.37
CA TYR A 55 21.36 4.08 3.34
C TYR A 55 20.79 3.71 1.98
N TYR A 56 19.95 4.58 1.41
CA TYR A 56 19.36 4.39 0.08
C TYR A 56 20.40 4.37 -1.05
N ARG A 57 21.50 5.10 -0.90
CA ARG A 57 22.59 5.15 -1.89
C ARG A 57 23.55 3.97 -1.78
N ASN A 58 23.88 3.54 -0.56
CA ASN A 58 24.85 2.47 -0.34
C ASN A 58 24.27 1.08 -0.61
N TYR A 59 22.95 0.91 -0.48
CA TYR A 59 22.28 -0.38 -0.63
C TYR A 59 21.16 -0.32 -1.69
N PRO A 60 21.46 -0.65 -2.97
CA PRO A 60 20.48 -0.56 -4.06
C PRO A 60 19.21 -1.40 -3.89
N ILE A 61 19.28 -2.46 -3.06
CA ILE A 61 18.11 -3.31 -2.77
C ILE A 61 17.05 -2.58 -1.93
N VAL A 62 17.43 -1.57 -1.15
CA VAL A 62 16.55 -0.82 -0.26
C VAL A 62 15.45 -0.10 -1.03
N PRO A 63 15.75 0.81 -1.97
CA PRO A 63 14.70 1.50 -2.71
C PRO A 63 13.82 0.55 -3.53
N ILE A 64 14.35 -0.61 -3.96
CA ILE A 64 13.55 -1.64 -4.63
C ILE A 64 12.54 -2.25 -3.65
N MET A 65 13.01 -2.68 -2.47
CA MET A 65 12.17 -3.25 -1.42
C MET A 65 11.10 -2.24 -0.96
N GLU A 66 11.49 -0.99 -0.69
CA GLU A 66 10.59 0.09 -0.29
C GLU A 66 9.59 0.45 -1.40
N GLY A 67 9.99 0.36 -2.67
CA GLY A 67 9.08 0.53 -3.81
C GLY A 67 8.01 -0.56 -3.88
N PHE A 68 8.38 -1.82 -3.68
CA PHE A 68 7.40 -2.91 -3.55
C PHE A 68 6.51 -2.73 -2.32
N PHE A 69 7.11 -2.33 -1.19
CA PHE A 69 6.37 -2.11 0.05
C PHE A 69 5.31 -1.01 -0.14
N LEU A 70 5.69 0.13 -0.74
CA LEU A 70 4.80 1.24 -1.08
C LEU A 70 3.60 0.77 -1.92
N VAL A 71 3.84 0.05 -3.01
CA VAL A 71 2.76 -0.39 -3.91
C VAL A 71 1.81 -1.33 -3.18
N PHE A 72 2.33 -2.29 -2.42
CA PHE A 72 1.49 -3.24 -1.70
C PHE A 72 0.72 -2.60 -0.55
N VAL A 73 1.36 -1.78 0.29
CA VAL A 73 0.71 -1.15 1.44
C VAL A 73 -0.37 -0.15 1.02
N VAL A 74 -0.12 0.64 -0.03
CA VAL A 74 -1.13 1.56 -0.58
C VAL A 74 -2.29 0.78 -1.20
N SER A 75 -2.01 -0.25 -2.00
CA SER A 75 -3.07 -1.06 -2.62
C SER A 75 -3.92 -1.78 -1.56
N HIS A 76 -3.29 -2.42 -0.58
CA HIS A 76 -3.96 -3.16 0.48
C HIS A 76 -4.83 -2.25 1.35
N SER A 77 -4.27 -1.11 1.79
CA SER A 77 -4.99 -0.18 2.66
C SER A 77 -6.22 0.42 1.97
N LEU A 78 -6.11 0.79 0.70
CA LEU A 78 -7.24 1.41 -0.03
C LEU A 78 -8.31 0.39 -0.41
N ILE A 79 -7.92 -0.81 -0.86
CA ILE A 79 -8.90 -1.89 -1.13
C ILE A 79 -9.56 -2.33 0.17
N GLY A 80 -8.81 -2.50 1.26
CA GLY A 80 -9.35 -2.85 2.57
C GLY A 80 -10.31 -1.79 3.13
N THR A 81 -9.95 -0.51 3.01
CA THR A 81 -10.82 0.62 3.39
C THR A 81 -12.11 0.60 2.59
N ARG A 82 -12.04 0.36 1.28
CA ARG A 82 -13.22 0.18 0.43
C ARG A 82 -14.11 -0.97 0.92
N SER A 83 -13.54 -2.11 1.30
CA SER A 83 -14.31 -3.23 1.85
C SER A 83 -15.06 -2.86 3.13
N ILE A 84 -14.42 -2.14 4.05
CA ILE A 84 -15.06 -1.65 5.29
C ILE A 84 -16.25 -0.74 4.94
N LEU A 85 -16.06 0.19 4.00
CA LEU A 85 -17.11 1.13 3.57
C LEU A 85 -18.31 0.44 2.91
N LEU A 86 -18.07 -0.68 2.21
CA LEU A 86 -19.15 -1.50 1.66
C LEU A 86 -19.98 -2.19 2.73
N ASP A 87 -19.36 -2.60 3.84
CA ASP A 87 -20.06 -3.20 4.97
C ASP A 87 -20.95 -2.20 5.72
N LEU A 88 -20.70 -0.89 5.56
CA LEU A 88 -21.57 0.18 6.05
C LEU A 88 -22.81 0.43 5.16
N ASN A 89 -22.98 -0.32 4.07
CA ASN A 89 -24.14 -0.23 3.16
C ASN A 89 -24.40 1.18 2.61
N LEU A 90 -23.33 1.89 2.23
CA LEU A 90 -23.42 3.23 1.65
C LEU A 90 -24.18 3.22 0.30
N LYS A 91 -24.82 4.35 -0.03
CA LYS A 91 -25.53 4.52 -1.31
C LYS A 91 -24.57 4.36 -2.49
N LYS A 92 -25.02 3.75 -3.59
CA LYS A 92 -24.21 3.51 -4.81
C LYS A 92 -23.50 4.75 -5.36
N ASN A 93 -24.16 5.91 -5.34
CA ASN A 93 -23.55 7.16 -5.83
C ASN A 93 -22.40 7.62 -4.94
N ILE A 94 -22.54 7.45 -3.62
CA ILE A 94 -21.48 7.77 -2.66
C ILE A 94 -20.31 6.81 -2.87
N MET A 95 -20.56 5.52 -3.03
CA MET A 95 -19.52 4.53 -3.32
C MET A 95 -18.74 4.83 -4.60
N ARG A 96 -19.38 5.33 -5.67
CA ARG A 96 -18.66 5.72 -6.89
C ARG A 96 -17.69 6.88 -6.67
N VAL A 97 -18.09 7.87 -5.89
CA VAL A 97 -17.22 9.01 -5.55
C VAL A 97 -16.05 8.53 -4.68
N ILE A 98 -16.33 7.69 -3.69
CA ILE A 98 -15.31 7.07 -2.85
C ILE A 98 -14.33 6.27 -3.70
N ASP A 99 -14.80 5.44 -4.63
CA ASP A 99 -13.95 4.64 -5.51
C ASP A 99 -13.01 5.54 -6.33
N ALA A 100 -13.52 6.64 -6.89
CA ALA A 100 -12.71 7.60 -7.63
C ALA A 100 -11.66 8.29 -6.72
N LEU A 101 -12.06 8.68 -5.50
CA LEU A 101 -11.15 9.30 -4.53
C LEU A 101 -10.06 8.33 -4.08
N LEU A 102 -10.39 7.08 -3.75
CA LEU A 102 -9.42 6.06 -3.35
C LEU A 102 -8.41 5.80 -4.48
N VAL A 103 -8.87 5.71 -5.73
CA VAL A 103 -7.97 5.57 -6.88
C VAL A 103 -7.05 6.79 -7.02
N ALA A 104 -7.60 8.01 -6.95
CA ALA A 104 -6.81 9.24 -7.04
C ALA A 104 -5.75 9.31 -5.93
N ILE A 105 -6.14 9.02 -4.68
CA ILE A 105 -5.22 8.96 -3.53
C ILE A 105 -4.12 7.92 -3.77
N GLY A 106 -4.48 6.72 -4.23
CA GLY A 106 -3.52 5.67 -4.52
C GLY A 106 -2.51 6.06 -5.60
N LEU A 107 -2.96 6.69 -6.68
CA LEU A 107 -2.10 7.17 -7.76
C LEU A 107 -1.16 8.28 -7.28
N VAL A 108 -1.68 9.25 -6.52
CA VAL A 108 -0.88 10.36 -5.99
C VAL A 108 0.15 9.84 -4.99
N ALA A 109 -0.25 9.01 -4.01
CA ALA A 109 0.64 8.47 -3.00
C ALA A 109 1.74 7.59 -3.62
N THR A 110 1.37 6.71 -4.56
CA THR A 110 2.34 5.85 -5.24
C THR A 110 3.26 6.66 -6.14
N GLY A 111 2.72 7.57 -6.96
CA GLY A 111 3.52 8.40 -7.86
C GLY A 111 4.50 9.31 -7.11
N TYR A 112 4.03 9.97 -6.05
CA TYR A 112 4.87 10.80 -5.18
C TYR A 112 5.93 9.96 -4.45
N GLY A 113 5.54 8.80 -3.90
CA GLY A 113 6.48 7.91 -3.21
C GLY A 113 7.57 7.39 -4.14
N ILE A 114 7.22 6.91 -5.34
CA ILE A 114 8.19 6.47 -6.34
C ILE A 114 9.13 7.61 -6.76
N TRP A 115 8.58 8.80 -7.01
CA TRP A 115 9.40 9.99 -7.27
C TRP A 115 10.37 10.28 -6.11
N LEU A 116 9.90 10.19 -4.87
CA LEU A 116 10.73 10.41 -3.68
C LEU A 116 11.87 9.40 -3.57
N LEU A 117 11.64 8.12 -3.90
CA LEU A 117 12.70 7.10 -3.96
C LEU A 117 13.82 7.55 -4.89
N PHE A 118 13.49 7.99 -6.11
CA PHE A 118 14.48 8.50 -7.06
C PHE A 118 15.13 9.79 -6.58
N ALA A 119 14.37 10.72 -6.00
CA ALA A 119 14.91 11.97 -5.48
C ALA A 119 15.95 11.73 -4.38
N VAL A 120 15.70 10.77 -3.47
CA VAL A 120 16.62 10.40 -2.39
C VAL A 120 17.88 9.72 -2.93
N ILE A 121 17.74 8.78 -3.88
CA ILE A 121 18.89 8.09 -4.48
C ILE A 121 19.82 9.08 -5.20
N ASN A 122 19.25 10.09 -5.86
CA ASN A 122 19.99 11.12 -6.59
C ASN A 122 20.35 12.34 -5.73
N TRP A 123 20.13 12.29 -4.42
CA TRP A 123 20.36 13.42 -3.55
C TRP A 123 21.85 13.78 -3.50
N GLY A 124 22.19 15.01 -3.92
CA GLY A 124 23.57 15.50 -3.94
C GLY A 124 24.48 14.81 -4.97
N ALA A 125 23.89 14.20 -6.01
CA ALA A 125 24.61 13.73 -7.20
C ALA A 125 24.88 14.88 -8.19
#